data_AF-A0A9W4R169-F1
#
_entry.id   AF-A0A9W4R169-F1
#
_cell.length_a   1.000
_cell.length_b   1.000
_cell.length_c   1.000
_cell.angle_alpha   90.00
_cell.angle_beta   90.00
_cell.angle_gamma   90.00
#
_symmetry.space_group_name_H-M   'P 1'
#
loop_
_entity.id
_entity.type
_entity.pdbx_description
1 polymer ?
#
loop_
_entity_poly.entity_id
_entity_poly.type
_entity_poly.pdbx_seq_one_letter_code
_entity_poly.pdbx_strand_id
1 'polypeptide(L)'
;MAIEQRIWKIGDKPTRLKTVTLESEQQLEELIVADISILNPNWLLIGCQVRTDFDKYIDLLAMDASGSVIIIELKRDKTPRDVVAQALDYASWVVEIDDSKLVDIYHDYSTKCAISEQSLDRAFESKFGVPFKDVNYDGSHLKIISNYDPKGTQSPASPKPQLTVRLPGIT
;
A
#
# COMPACT_ATOMS: atom_id res chain seq x y z
N MET A 1 11.69 22.40 23.62
CA MET A 1 10.91 21.34 24.29
C MET A 1 10.57 20.27 23.26
N ALA A 2 10.85 19.00 23.54
CA ALA A 2 10.48 17.89 22.66
C ALA A 2 9.09 17.37 23.06
N ILE A 3 8.20 17.24 22.08
CA ILE A 3 6.86 16.68 22.28
C ILE A 3 7.00 15.15 22.19
N GLU A 4 6.69 14.43 23.28
CA GLU A 4 6.58 12.98 23.28
C GLU A 4 5.14 12.55 22.97
N GLN A 5 4.90 12.01 21.78
CA GLN A 5 3.61 11.40 21.43
C GLN A 5 3.57 9.95 21.94
N ARG A 6 2.44 9.56 22.56
CA ARG A 6 2.19 8.21 23.10
C ARG A 6 0.78 7.75 22.70
N ILE A 7 0.65 6.49 22.29
CA ILE A 7 -0.61 5.89 21.84
C ILE A 7 -1.13 4.91 22.90
N TRP A 8 -2.43 4.93 23.16
CA TRP A 8 -3.11 4.06 24.12
C TRP A 8 -4.25 3.32 23.45
N LYS A 9 -4.40 2.02 23.72
CA LYS A 9 -5.61 1.25 23.42
C LYS A 9 -6.61 1.48 24.56
N ILE A 10 -7.77 2.03 24.22
CA ILE A 10 -8.86 2.25 25.18
C ILE A 10 -9.76 1.01 25.22
N GLY A 11 -10.07 0.56 26.43
CA GLY A 11 -10.91 -0.60 26.76
C GLY A 11 -11.16 -0.60 28.28
N ASP A 12 -11.55 -1.73 28.88
CA ASP A 12 -11.82 -1.82 30.33
C ASP A 12 -10.66 -1.31 31.20
N LYS A 13 -9.42 -1.47 30.72
CA LYS A 13 -8.24 -0.80 31.26
C LYS A 13 -7.41 -0.20 30.13
N PRO A 14 -7.08 1.10 30.18
CA PRO A 14 -6.27 1.74 29.16
C PRO A 14 -4.87 1.10 29.17
N THR A 15 -4.48 0.55 28.02
CA THR A 15 -3.18 -0.12 27.85
C THR A 15 -2.32 0.68 26.90
N ARG A 16 -1.13 1.06 27.34
CA ARG A 16 -0.17 1.79 26.51
C ARG A 16 0.34 0.88 25.40
N LEU A 17 0.23 1.33 24.15
CA LEU A 17 0.82 0.61 23.03
C LEU A 17 2.33 0.85 23.03
N LYS A 18 3.08 -0.24 22.93
CA LYS A 18 4.53 -0.18 22.79
C LYS A 18 4.85 0.02 21.32
N THR A 19 5.68 1.01 21.03
CA THR A 19 6.26 1.15 19.70
C THR A 19 7.23 -0.01 19.48
N VAL A 20 6.99 -0.78 18.42
CA VAL A 20 7.90 -1.79 17.91
C VAL A 20 8.61 -1.24 16.70
N THR A 21 9.88 -1.58 16.54
CA THR A 21 10.63 -1.33 15.32
C THR A 21 10.48 -2.53 14.41
N LEU A 22 10.01 -2.31 13.18
CA LEU A 22 10.05 -3.33 12.13
C LEU A 22 11.50 -3.52 11.70
N GLU A 23 11.95 -4.78 11.67
CA GLU A 23 13.35 -5.13 11.42
C GLU A 23 13.67 -5.15 9.92
N SER A 24 12.67 -5.34 9.05
CA SER A 24 12.85 -5.33 7.59
C SER A 24 11.63 -4.80 6.83
N GLU A 25 11.86 -4.43 5.56
CA GLU A 25 10.80 -4.09 4.59
C GLU A 25 9.91 -5.29 4.28
N GLN A 26 10.48 -6.49 4.25
CA GLN A 26 9.75 -7.73 4.06
C GLN A 26 8.73 -7.98 5.19
N GLN A 27 9.12 -7.76 6.46
CA GLN A 27 8.18 -7.88 7.58
C GLN A 27 7.02 -6.88 7.47
N LEU A 28 7.29 -5.66 6.99
CA LEU A 28 6.25 -4.67 6.74
C LEU A 28 5.32 -5.12 5.60
N GLU A 29 5.89 -5.64 4.52
CA GLU A 29 5.13 -6.17 3.38
C GLU A 29 4.19 -7.30 3.82
N GLU A 30 4.71 -8.29 4.56
CA GLU A 30 3.92 -9.42 5.06
C GLU A 30 2.74 -8.96 5.93
N LEU A 31 2.95 -7.94 6.78
CA LEU A 31 1.88 -7.37 7.59
C LEU A 31 0.82 -6.65 6.75
N ILE A 32 1.23 -5.90 5.73
CA ILE A 32 0.29 -5.20 4.83
C ILE A 32 -0.46 -6.20 3.94
N VAL A 33 0.20 -7.28 3.51
CA VAL A 33 -0.44 -8.37 2.76
C VAL A 33 -1.49 -9.07 3.62
N ALA A 34 -1.19 -9.27 4.91
CA ALA A 34 -2.16 -9.83 5.86
C ALA A 34 -3.35 -8.88 6.11
N ASP A 35 -3.11 -7.57 6.16
CA ASP A 35 -4.16 -6.58 6.33
C ASP A 35 -3.81 -5.21 5.69
N ILE A 36 -4.36 -4.97 4.50
CA ILE A 36 -4.17 -3.70 3.77
C ILE A 36 -4.78 -2.49 4.49
N SER A 37 -5.69 -2.72 5.45
CA SER A 37 -6.31 -1.63 6.24
C SER A 37 -5.32 -0.87 7.10
N ILE A 38 -4.14 -1.45 7.36
CA ILE A 38 -2.99 -0.77 7.98
C ILE A 38 -2.61 0.50 7.20
N LEU A 39 -2.70 0.46 5.87
CA LEU A 39 -2.47 1.62 5.01
C LEU A 39 -3.76 2.40 4.78
N ASN A 40 -4.80 1.70 4.31
CA ASN A 40 -6.11 2.31 4.08
C ASN A 40 -7.21 1.23 4.06
N PRO A 41 -8.25 1.34 4.91
CA PRO A 41 -9.33 0.36 4.94
C PRO A 41 -10.16 0.31 3.65
N ASN A 42 -10.12 1.36 2.83
CA ASN A 42 -10.88 1.48 1.57
C ASN A 42 -10.12 0.95 0.35
N TRP A 43 -9.04 0.19 0.56
CA TRP A 43 -8.29 -0.44 -0.51
C TRP A 43 -8.50 -1.94 -0.54
N LEU A 44 -8.45 -2.48 -1.75
CA LEU A 44 -8.37 -3.90 -2.06
C LEU A 44 -6.94 -4.18 -2.51
N LEU A 45 -6.24 -5.08 -1.83
CA LEU A 45 -4.94 -5.55 -2.30
C LEU A 45 -5.17 -6.52 -3.46
N ILE A 46 -4.51 -6.27 -4.59
CA ILE A 46 -4.69 -7.05 -5.82
C ILE A 46 -3.40 -7.71 -6.31
N GLY A 47 -2.24 -7.30 -5.80
CA GLY A 47 -0.95 -7.84 -6.23
C GLY A 47 0.16 -7.63 -5.21
N CYS A 48 1.14 -8.52 -5.23
CA CYS A 48 2.35 -8.44 -4.41
C CYS A 48 3.56 -8.88 -5.24
N GLN A 49 4.64 -8.07 -5.22
CA GLN A 49 5.85 -8.26 -6.00
C GLN A 49 5.49 -8.44 -7.50
N VAL A 50 4.72 -7.49 -8.03
CA VAL A 50 4.20 -7.52 -9.41
C VAL A 50 5.31 -7.13 -10.38
N ARG A 51 5.64 -8.02 -11.31
CA ARG A 51 6.66 -7.76 -12.33
C ARG A 51 6.12 -6.82 -13.40
N THR A 52 6.86 -5.76 -13.70
CA THR A 52 6.58 -4.83 -14.80
C THR A 52 7.36 -5.22 -16.05
N ASP A 53 6.96 -4.68 -17.20
CA ASP A 53 7.59 -4.99 -18.50
C ASP A 53 9.04 -4.47 -18.61
N PHE A 54 9.45 -3.60 -17.69
CA PHE A 54 10.83 -3.08 -17.56
C PHE A 54 11.72 -3.91 -16.62
N ASP A 55 11.31 -5.14 -16.31
CA ASP A 55 12.00 -6.07 -15.41
C ASP A 55 12.20 -5.53 -13.97
N LYS A 56 11.31 -4.64 -13.54
CA LYS A 56 11.22 -4.15 -12.17
C LYS A 56 10.04 -4.81 -11.45
N TYR A 57 10.07 -4.77 -10.13
CA TYR A 57 9.01 -5.30 -9.28
C TYR A 57 8.39 -4.15 -8.49
N ILE A 58 7.06 -4.07 -8.55
CA ILE A 58 6.25 -3.26 -7.66
C ILE A 58 6.01 -4.06 -6.38
N ASP A 59 6.33 -3.49 -5.22
CA ASP A 59 6.21 -4.20 -3.94
C ASP A 59 4.76 -4.65 -3.71
N LEU A 60 3.79 -3.73 -3.79
CA LEU A 60 2.37 -4.02 -3.61
C LEU A 60 1.51 -3.21 -4.59
N LEU A 61 0.43 -3.85 -5.07
CA LEU A 61 -0.55 -3.25 -5.96
C LEU A 61 -1.94 -3.33 -5.32
N ALA A 62 -2.63 -2.20 -5.24
CA ALA A 62 -3.98 -2.12 -4.68
C ALA A 62 -4.94 -1.42 -5.64
N MET A 63 -6.23 -1.49 -5.31
CA MET A 63 -7.31 -0.83 -6.03
C MET A 63 -8.26 -0.17 -5.04
N ASP A 64 -8.79 1.01 -5.37
CA ASP A 64 -9.87 1.64 -4.60
C ASP A 64 -11.25 1.44 -5.23
N ALA A 65 -12.30 1.94 -4.56
CA ALA A 65 -13.69 1.79 -4.98
C ALA A 65 -14.01 2.42 -6.35
N SER A 66 -13.16 3.33 -6.86
CA SER A 66 -13.29 3.90 -8.21
C SER A 66 -12.60 3.08 -9.29
N GLY A 67 -12.01 1.94 -8.93
CA GLY A 67 -11.20 1.13 -9.83
C GLY A 67 -9.77 1.67 -10.02
N SER A 68 -9.42 2.78 -9.36
CA SER A 68 -8.08 3.37 -9.48
C SER A 68 -7.00 2.44 -8.95
N VAL A 69 -5.97 2.19 -9.77
CA VAL A 69 -4.81 1.36 -9.43
C VAL A 69 -3.80 2.16 -8.60
N ILE A 70 -3.42 1.60 -7.45
CA ILE A 70 -2.55 2.23 -6.45
C ILE A 70 -1.28 1.40 -6.33
N ILE A 71 -0.13 2.06 -6.48
CA ILE A 71 1.20 1.44 -6.37
C ILE A 71 1.79 1.79 -5.01
N ILE A 72 2.15 0.76 -4.25
CA ILE A 72 2.71 0.93 -2.91
C ILE A 72 4.14 0.44 -2.94
N GLU A 73 5.07 1.30 -2.52
CA GLU A 73 6.51 1.06 -2.52
C GLU A 73 7.04 1.20 -1.09
N LEU A 74 7.52 0.11 -0.50
CA LEU A 74 7.87 0.07 0.91
C LEU A 74 9.29 0.54 1.19
N LYS A 75 10.13 0.66 0.16
CA LYS A 75 11.57 0.90 0.28
C LYS A 75 11.90 2.23 0.97
N ARG A 76 12.75 2.15 2.00
CA ARG A 76 13.18 3.28 2.87
C ARG A 76 14.37 4.07 2.31
N ASP A 77 15.20 3.45 1.48
CA ASP A 77 16.52 3.98 1.09
C ASP A 77 16.61 4.46 -0.36
N LYS A 78 15.52 4.97 -0.94
CA LYS A 78 15.54 5.53 -2.31
C LYS A 78 15.90 7.00 -2.28
N THR A 79 16.83 7.41 -3.15
CA THR A 79 17.06 8.86 -3.34
C THR A 79 15.82 9.49 -3.99
N PRO A 80 15.57 10.80 -3.81
CA PRO A 80 14.46 11.48 -4.49
C PRO A 80 14.46 11.26 -6.00
N ARG A 81 15.65 11.12 -6.60
CA ARG A 81 15.81 10.82 -8.03
C ARG A 81 15.32 9.42 -8.38
N ASP A 82 15.61 8.42 -7.55
CA ASP A 82 15.16 7.03 -7.77
C ASP A 82 13.63 6.93 -7.66
N VAL A 83 13.03 7.66 -6.71
CA VAL A 83 11.57 7.74 -6.56
C VAL A 83 10.91 8.34 -7.80
N VAL A 84 11.44 9.45 -8.33
CA VAL A 84 10.88 10.10 -9.52
C VAL A 84 11.03 9.22 -10.77
N ALA A 85 12.20 8.61 -10.98
CA ALA A 85 12.41 7.73 -12.13
C ALA A 85 11.46 6.53 -12.10
N GLN A 86 11.30 5.88 -10.95
CA GLN A 86 10.36 4.77 -10.80
C GLN A 86 8.91 5.22 -10.93
N ALA A 87 8.55 6.39 -10.41
CA ALA A 87 7.22 6.94 -10.59
C ALA A 87 6.85 7.10 -12.06
N LEU A 88 7.80 7.55 -12.89
CA LEU A 88 7.61 7.66 -14.33
C LEU A 88 7.51 6.30 -15.01
N ASP A 89 8.39 5.36 -14.67
CA ASP A 89 8.34 4.00 -15.20
C ASP A 89 7.00 3.33 -14.89
N TYR A 90 6.52 3.50 -13.67
CA TYR A 90 5.24 2.96 -13.23
C TYR A 90 4.06 3.69 -13.83
N ALA A 91 4.09 5.02 -13.96
CA ALA A 91 3.05 5.76 -14.65
C ALA A 91 2.89 5.29 -16.10
N SER A 92 4.00 5.02 -16.79
CA SER A 92 3.96 4.44 -18.14
C SER A 92 3.34 3.05 -18.12
N TRP A 93 3.72 2.20 -17.16
CA TRP A 93 3.23 0.83 -17.05
C TRP A 93 1.72 0.77 -16.73
N VAL A 94 1.21 1.59 -15.79
CA VAL A 94 -0.23 1.58 -15.43
C VAL A 94 -1.11 2.14 -16.55
N VAL A 95 -0.58 2.96 -17.45
CA VAL A 95 -1.32 3.42 -18.65
C VAL A 95 -1.49 2.29 -19.67
N GLU A 96 -0.57 1.33 -19.70
CA GLU A 96 -0.58 0.20 -20.64
C GLU A 96 -1.35 -1.02 -20.10
N ILE A 97 -1.70 -1.03 -18.81
CA ILE A 97 -2.50 -2.09 -18.21
C ILE A 97 -3.96 -1.95 -18.60
N ASP A 98 -4.50 -3.01 -19.19
CA ASP A 98 -5.93 -3.19 -19.38
C ASP A 98 -6.55 -4.05 -18.27
N ASP A 99 -7.88 -4.12 -18.26
CA ASP A 99 -8.65 -4.91 -17.28
C ASP A 99 -8.25 -6.39 -17.29
N SER A 100 -7.90 -6.95 -18.45
CA SER A 100 -7.50 -8.35 -18.55
C SER A 100 -6.19 -8.62 -17.81
N LYS A 101 -5.25 -7.68 -17.92
CA LYS A 101 -3.98 -7.75 -17.20
C LYS A 101 -4.17 -7.61 -15.69
N LEU A 102 -5.11 -6.78 -15.24
CA LEU A 102 -5.47 -6.68 -13.81
C LEU A 102 -6.06 -7.98 -13.26
N VAL A 103 -6.92 -8.63 -14.05
CA VAL A 103 -7.48 -9.95 -13.70
C VAL A 103 -6.37 -10.99 -13.58
N ASP A 104 -5.41 -11.02 -14.50
CA ASP A 104 -4.27 -11.93 -14.46
C ASP A 104 -3.40 -11.68 -13.21
N ILE A 105 -3.08 -10.41 -12.92
CA ILE A 105 -2.29 -10.03 -11.73
C ILE A 105 -2.99 -10.50 -10.45
N TYR A 106 -4.31 -10.30 -10.35
CA TYR A 106 -5.08 -10.74 -9.20
C TYR A 106 -5.14 -12.26 -9.08
N HIS A 107 -5.31 -12.96 -10.19
CA HIS A 107 -5.35 -14.41 -10.22
C HIS A 107 -4.02 -15.01 -9.74
N ASP A 108 -2.89 -14.49 -10.22
CA ASP A 108 -1.55 -14.91 -9.77
C ASP A 108 -1.34 -14.64 -8.28
N TYR A 109 -1.75 -13.45 -7.81
CA TYR A 109 -1.68 -13.06 -6.42
C TYR A 109 -2.54 -13.95 -5.50
N SER A 110 -3.82 -14.12 -5.82
CA SER A 110 -4.75 -14.93 -5.05
C SER A 110 -4.33 -16.40 -5.00
N THR A 111 -3.80 -16.94 -6.09
CA THR A 111 -3.22 -18.29 -6.13
C THR A 111 -2.00 -18.41 -5.22
N LYS A 112 -1.04 -17.46 -5.33
CA LYS A 112 0.20 -17.46 -4.52
C LYS A 112 -0.10 -17.34 -3.02
N CYS A 113 -1.09 -16.54 -2.65
CA CYS A 113 -1.48 -16.30 -1.26
C CYS A 113 -2.55 -17.28 -0.75
N ALA A 114 -2.96 -18.28 -1.55
CA ALA A 114 -4.00 -19.24 -1.21
C ALA A 114 -5.32 -18.57 -0.76
N ILE A 115 -5.69 -17.48 -1.41
CA ILE A 115 -6.94 -16.76 -1.18
C ILE A 115 -8.09 -17.58 -1.81
N SER A 116 -9.20 -17.70 -1.09
CA SER A 116 -10.35 -18.51 -1.55
C SER A 116 -11.05 -17.93 -2.76
N GLU A 117 -11.13 -16.60 -2.84
CA GLU A 117 -11.67 -15.88 -3.99
C GLU A 117 -10.55 -15.59 -4.98
N GLN A 118 -10.68 -16.08 -6.21
CA GLN A 118 -9.68 -15.93 -7.27
C GLN A 118 -10.15 -15.01 -8.39
N SER A 119 -11.42 -14.60 -8.38
CA SER A 119 -11.97 -13.64 -9.34
C SER A 119 -11.84 -12.21 -8.79
N LEU A 120 -11.15 -11.36 -9.57
CA LEU A 120 -11.04 -9.94 -9.25
C LEU A 120 -12.42 -9.27 -9.12
N ASP A 121 -13.33 -9.53 -10.06
CA ASP A 121 -14.70 -9.00 -10.02
C ASP A 121 -15.41 -9.33 -8.70
N ARG A 122 -15.31 -10.59 -8.24
CA ARG A 122 -15.95 -11.03 -7.00
C ARG A 122 -15.28 -10.46 -5.76
N ALA A 123 -13.96 -10.40 -5.76
CA ALA A 123 -13.21 -9.77 -4.67
C ALA A 123 -13.55 -8.27 -4.55
N PHE A 124 -13.65 -7.59 -5.69
CA PHE A 124 -14.04 -6.19 -5.79
C PHE A 124 -15.49 -5.97 -5.34
N GLU A 125 -16.44 -6.78 -5.83
CA GLU A 125 -17.84 -6.74 -5.43
C GLU A 125 -18.02 -7.01 -3.93
N SER A 126 -17.30 -7.99 -3.39
CA SER A 126 -17.31 -8.29 -1.95
C SER A 126 -16.79 -7.12 -1.11
N LYS A 127 -15.75 -6.41 -1.60
CA LYS A 127 -15.13 -5.29 -0.89
C LYS A 127 -15.94 -3.99 -0.99
N PHE A 128 -16.47 -3.68 -2.16
CA PHE A 128 -17.05 -2.37 -2.48
C PHE A 128 -18.55 -2.39 -2.76
N GLY A 129 -19.16 -3.57 -2.86
CA GLY A 129 -20.60 -3.74 -3.08
C GLY A 129 -21.07 -3.49 -4.51
N VAL A 130 -20.13 -3.29 -5.45
CA VAL A 130 -20.42 -3.09 -6.88
C VAL A 130 -19.48 -3.95 -7.73
N PRO A 131 -19.92 -4.49 -8.88
CA PRO A 131 -19.03 -5.22 -9.79
C PRO A 131 -17.95 -4.31 -10.39
N PHE A 132 -16.72 -4.82 -10.55
CA PHE A 132 -15.61 -4.04 -11.12
C PHE A 132 -15.92 -3.57 -12.54
N LYS A 133 -16.50 -4.44 -13.38
CA LYS A 133 -16.99 -4.10 -14.73
C LYS A 133 -17.97 -2.91 -14.83
N ASP A 134 -18.66 -2.57 -13.75
CA ASP A 134 -19.67 -1.49 -13.74
C ASP A 134 -19.06 -0.16 -13.26
N VAL A 135 -17.79 -0.18 -12.85
CA VAL A 135 -17.05 1.01 -12.48
C VAL A 135 -16.50 1.68 -13.73
N ASN A 136 -16.86 2.94 -13.94
CA ASN A 136 -16.34 3.73 -15.05
C ASN A 136 -14.90 4.13 -14.72
N TYR A 137 -13.95 3.31 -15.15
CA TYR A 137 -12.51 3.56 -15.02
C TYR A 137 -12.14 4.79 -15.87
N ASP A 138 -12.06 5.97 -15.26
CA ASP A 138 -11.78 7.23 -15.97
C ASP A 138 -10.27 7.53 -16.12
N GLY A 139 -9.41 6.66 -15.59
CA GLY A 139 -7.98 6.68 -15.81
C GLY A 139 -7.17 6.21 -14.61
N SER A 140 -5.99 5.68 -14.91
CA SER A 140 -5.00 5.20 -13.95
C SER A 140 -4.54 6.30 -12.98
N HIS A 141 -5.16 6.42 -11.80
CA HIS A 141 -4.68 7.33 -10.76
C HIS A 141 -3.56 6.71 -9.95
N LEU A 142 -2.32 6.91 -10.40
CA LEU A 142 -1.12 6.48 -9.70
C LEU A 142 -0.94 7.24 -8.38
N LYS A 143 -1.24 6.58 -7.26
CA LYS A 143 -0.81 7.02 -5.92
C LYS A 143 0.38 6.19 -5.49
N ILE A 144 1.54 6.83 -5.33
CA ILE A 144 2.75 6.21 -4.79
C ILE A 144 2.85 6.53 -3.31
N ILE A 145 2.70 5.50 -2.47
CA ILE A 145 3.08 5.61 -1.06
C ILE A 145 4.51 5.09 -0.94
N SER A 146 5.42 5.97 -0.53
CA SER A 146 6.77 5.63 -0.11
C SER A 146 6.97 6.03 1.34
N ASN A 147 7.58 5.15 2.13
CA ASN A 147 8.06 5.47 3.47
C ASN A 147 9.39 6.24 3.37
N TYR A 148 9.36 7.41 2.72
CA TYR A 148 10.53 8.26 2.55
C TYR A 148 10.85 8.98 3.87
N ASP A 149 12.03 8.69 4.45
CA ASP A 149 12.60 9.52 5.52
C ASP A 149 13.44 10.65 4.88
N PRO A 150 13.00 11.92 4.94
CA PRO A 150 13.76 13.04 4.40
C PRO A 150 15.09 13.29 5.13
N LYS A 151 15.42 12.57 6.21
CA LYS A 151 16.65 12.74 6.99
C LYS A 151 17.65 11.60 6.80
N GLY A 152 18.12 11.42 5.57
CA GLY A 152 19.37 10.72 5.28
C GLY A 152 20.63 11.49 5.72
N THR A 153 20.66 12.07 6.92
CA THR A 153 21.89 12.62 7.53
C THR A 153 22.01 12.13 8.96
N GLN A 154 23.05 11.34 9.21
CA GLN A 154 23.50 10.96 10.54
C GLN A 154 23.68 12.23 11.40
N SER A 155 22.77 12.42 12.35
CA SER A 155 22.94 13.34 13.46
C SER A 155 22.59 12.57 14.74
N PRO A 156 23.49 12.48 15.74
CA PRO A 156 23.38 11.52 16.84
C PRO A 156 22.32 11.89 17.90
N ALA A 157 21.42 12.83 17.62
CA ALA A 157 20.36 13.23 18.56
C ALA A 157 19.14 13.77 17.80
N SER A 158 18.25 12.90 17.33
CA SER A 158 16.91 13.29 16.90
C SER A 158 15.93 12.11 17.09
N PRO A 159 14.68 12.37 17.52
CA PRO A 159 13.75 11.33 17.94
C PRO A 159 13.30 10.48 16.74
N LYS A 160 13.12 9.18 16.98
CA LYS A 160 12.70 8.18 15.98
C LYS A 160 11.42 8.62 15.25
N PRO A 161 11.30 8.33 13.94
CA PRO A 161 10.12 8.69 13.16
C PRO A 161 8.88 7.96 13.71
N GLN A 162 7.79 8.72 13.92
CA GLN A 162 6.48 8.17 14.29
C GLN A 162 5.58 8.18 13.05
N LEU A 163 5.10 7.01 12.64
CA LEU A 163 4.00 6.90 11.68
C LEU A 163 2.76 7.55 12.32
N THR A 164 2.34 8.70 11.79
CA THR A 164 1.07 9.33 12.18
C THR A 164 0.03 8.99 11.11
N VAL A 165 -0.75 7.95 11.35
CA VAL A 165 -1.96 7.68 10.57
C VAL A 165 -3.05 8.64 11.08
N ARG A 166 -3.38 9.66 10.29
CA ARG A 166 -4.55 10.53 10.55
C ARG A 166 -5.81 9.78 10.10
N LEU A 167 -6.62 9.36 11.06
CA LEU A 167 -7.99 8.91 10.76
C LEU A 167 -8.82 10.14 10.30
N PRO A 168 -9.61 10.03 9.22
CA PRO A 168 -10.52 11.09 8.81
C PRO A 168 -11.60 11.28 9.88
N GLY A 169 -11.92 12.56 10.14
CA GLY A 169 -12.81 12.99 11.21
C GLY A 169 -14.19 12.35 11.11
N ILE A 170 -14.66 11.82 12.23
CA ILE A 170 -16.06 11.48 12.47
C ILE A 170 -16.71 12.79 12.95
N THR A 171 -17.64 13.31 12.16
CA THR A 171 -18.63 14.32 12.60
C THR A 171 -19.92 13.60 12.97
#